data_AF-A0A8J7Q2H5-F1
#
_entry.id   AF-A0A8J7Q2H5-F1
#
_cell.length_a   1.000
_cell.length_b   1.000
_cell.length_c   1.000
_cell.angle_alpha   90.00
_cell.angle_beta   90.00
_cell.angle_gamma   90.00
#
_symmetry.space_group_name_H-M   'P 1'
#
loop_
_entity.id
_entity.type
_entity.pdbx_description
1 polymer ?
#
loop_
_entity_poly.entity_id
_entity_poly.type
_entity_poly.pdbx_seq_one_letter_code
_entity_poly.pdbx_strand_id
1 'polypeptide(L)'
;MFRSRVPVLTGFVILAFALPAAAADPPAGTWRATFPVQTQQGQRNLSLLMMFSESEGKWVADFLDSTPLNLPAEPSIDLNVKDDLVKFTLKFGPNTWSFDGRVSGKRIKGSLDLGGEMMLIDLVPSSLKTFKDQFAVRREVLDTADTPADFFNALFPVIGQAAAKKLKPEDVRAYADRAAKLAEAYGPRWQRTVAFRLADILAEQEPFVAIAVEQARQGERLLGRSDDIATQLQTLDTLARVLRKAKKDAEAKEVEARIAKLEPRDYAEYSKTMPPFKPEEFKGRKGKSDRAVLVELFTGAECEPCVAVDLAVDALGRTYKPTDVVLLRYHQHIPGPDPLVSKDGAARMDFYNKKDDEKATPQVFISGKAGEAGGGG
;
A
#
# COMPACT_ATOMS: atom_id res chain seq x y z
N MET A 1 81.65 21.63 36.97
CA MET A 1 80.55 22.11 37.84
C MET A 1 79.29 22.25 37.02
N PHE A 2 78.37 21.28 37.03
CA PHE A 2 76.98 21.53 36.64
C PHE A 2 76.08 20.55 37.40
N ARG A 3 75.15 21.10 38.18
CA ARG A 3 74.29 20.42 39.14
C ARG A 3 73.02 19.90 38.45
N SER A 4 72.67 18.67 38.81
CA SER A 4 71.40 17.98 38.53
C SER A 4 70.20 18.73 39.12
N ARG A 5 69.06 18.73 38.41
CA ARG A 5 67.73 19.10 38.93
C ARG A 5 66.74 17.98 38.59
N VAL A 6 66.15 17.41 39.64
CA VAL A 6 65.04 16.45 39.62
C VAL A 6 63.72 17.23 39.54
N PRO A 7 62.72 16.81 38.74
CA PRO A 7 61.38 17.37 38.82
C PRO A 7 60.51 16.60 39.83
N VAL A 8 59.80 17.35 40.67
CA VAL A 8 58.77 16.87 41.60
C VAL A 8 57.46 16.75 40.83
N LEU A 9 56.84 15.56 40.83
CA LEU A 9 55.49 15.32 40.30
C LEU A 9 54.47 15.56 41.42
N THR A 10 53.59 16.54 41.24
CA THR A 10 52.45 16.81 42.14
C THR A 10 51.20 16.16 41.53
N GLY A 11 50.69 15.10 42.16
CA GLY A 11 49.43 14.46 41.78
C GLY A 11 48.22 15.23 42.31
N PHE A 12 47.33 15.66 41.40
CA PHE A 12 46.00 16.18 41.73
C PHE A 12 45.00 15.02 41.74
N VAL A 13 44.40 14.74 42.89
CA VAL A 13 43.23 13.84 43.02
C VAL A 13 41.98 14.66 42.71
N ILE A 14 41.30 14.36 41.61
CA ILE A 14 39.98 14.92 41.28
C ILE A 14 38.93 14.03 41.95
N LEU A 15 38.28 14.52 43.01
CA LEU A 15 37.04 13.95 43.52
C LEU A 15 35.91 14.29 42.54
N ALA A 16 35.39 13.28 41.83
CA ALA A 16 34.16 13.41 41.07
C ALA A 16 32.97 13.41 42.04
N PHE A 17 32.36 14.58 42.26
CA PHE A 17 31.05 14.67 42.88
C PHE A 17 30.00 14.16 41.88
N ALA A 18 29.36 13.04 42.19
CA ALA A 18 28.18 12.58 41.47
C ALA A 18 27.05 13.59 41.71
N LEU A 19 26.68 14.35 40.66
CA LEU A 19 25.46 15.14 40.69
C LEU A 19 24.27 14.19 40.84
N PRO A 20 23.25 14.52 41.66
CA PRO A 20 22.03 13.73 41.73
C PRO A 20 21.41 13.66 40.33
N ALA A 21 21.06 12.46 39.90
CA ALA A 21 20.32 12.26 38.66
C ALA A 21 19.07 13.13 38.70
N ALA A 22 18.84 13.91 37.64
CA ALA A 22 17.61 14.69 37.49
C ALA A 22 16.42 13.72 37.67
N ALA A 23 15.49 14.07 38.54
CA ALA A 23 14.25 13.31 38.70
C ALA A 23 13.59 13.18 37.33
N ALA A 24 13.28 11.94 36.94
CA ALA A 24 12.56 11.69 35.69
C ALA A 24 11.21 12.42 35.74
N ASP A 25 10.78 12.98 34.61
CA ASP A 25 9.48 13.62 34.53
C ASP A 25 8.38 12.63 34.96
N PRO A 26 7.40 13.08 35.77
CA PRO A 26 6.35 12.21 36.30
C PRO A 26 5.51 11.60 35.16
N PRO A 27 4.97 10.37 35.31
CA PRO A 27 4.34 9.60 34.23
C PRO A 27 2.93 10.08 33.85
N ALA A 28 2.59 11.37 34.03
CA ALA A 28 1.28 11.89 33.71
C ALA A 28 1.01 11.87 32.19
N GLY A 29 -0.20 11.50 31.81
CA GLY A 29 -0.65 11.46 30.42
C GLY A 29 -1.32 10.14 30.02
N THR A 30 -1.62 10.00 28.74
CA THR A 30 -2.23 8.78 28.20
C THR A 30 -1.16 7.81 27.71
N TRP A 31 -1.33 6.55 28.03
CA TRP A 31 -0.40 5.47 27.78
C TRP A 31 -1.10 4.32 27.05
N ARG A 32 -0.42 3.79 26.03
CA ARG A 32 -0.83 2.61 25.28
C ARG A 32 0.12 1.45 25.60
N ALA A 33 -0.47 0.31 25.91
CA ALA A 33 0.23 -0.95 26.10
C ALA A 33 -0.22 -1.92 25.01
N THR A 34 0.69 -2.62 24.33
CA THR A 34 0.33 -3.67 23.34
C THR A 34 1.14 -4.93 23.59
N PHE A 35 0.46 -6.07 23.70
CA PHE A 35 1.10 -7.33 24.03
C PHE A 35 0.31 -8.53 23.49
N PRO A 36 0.99 -9.64 23.14
CA PRO A 36 0.31 -10.86 22.70
C PRO A 36 -0.44 -11.54 23.85
N VAL A 37 -1.62 -12.06 23.55
CA VAL A 37 -2.43 -12.91 24.42
C VAL A 37 -2.90 -14.13 23.64
N GLN A 38 -2.97 -15.28 24.31
CA GLN A 38 -3.50 -16.49 23.70
C GLN A 38 -5.02 -16.49 23.79
N THR A 39 -5.70 -16.65 22.65
CA THR A 39 -7.17 -16.75 22.57
C THR A 39 -7.57 -18.10 21.98
N GLN A 40 -8.86 -18.46 22.07
CA GLN A 40 -9.40 -19.65 21.39
C GLN A 40 -9.19 -19.62 19.86
N GLN A 41 -9.01 -18.43 19.29
CA GLN A 41 -8.77 -18.21 17.86
C GLN A 41 -7.27 -18.05 17.54
N GLY A 42 -6.39 -18.46 18.45
CA GLY A 42 -4.93 -18.30 18.34
C GLY A 42 -4.39 -17.07 19.04
N GLN A 43 -3.10 -16.80 18.87
CA GLN A 43 -2.41 -15.65 19.45
C GLN A 43 -2.90 -14.35 18.80
N ARG A 44 -3.25 -13.36 19.63
CA ARG A 44 -3.68 -12.02 19.18
C ARG A 44 -2.96 -10.94 19.99
N ASN A 45 -2.75 -9.77 19.40
CA ASN A 45 -2.25 -8.62 20.14
C ASN A 45 -3.43 -7.90 20.83
N LEU A 46 -3.36 -7.78 22.15
CA LEU A 46 -4.24 -6.94 22.95
C LEU A 46 -3.58 -5.58 23.14
N SER A 47 -4.32 -4.51 22.88
CA SER A 47 -3.94 -3.14 23.21
C SER A 47 -4.84 -2.57 24.29
N LEU A 48 -4.23 -1.93 25.28
CA LEU A 48 -4.90 -1.21 26.36
C LEU A 48 -4.54 0.27 26.27
N LEU A 49 -5.51 1.14 26.57
CA LEU A 49 -5.33 2.58 26.67
C LEU A 49 -5.71 3.04 28.08
N MET A 50 -4.83 3.78 28.73
CA MET A 50 -5.00 4.23 30.11
C MET A 50 -4.51 5.67 30.25
N MET A 51 -5.08 6.43 31.18
CA MET A 51 -4.64 7.79 31.51
C MET A 51 -4.14 7.84 32.94
N PHE A 52 -2.92 8.33 33.15
CA PHE A 52 -2.36 8.58 34.47
C PHE A 52 -2.44 10.06 34.78
N SER A 53 -2.95 10.40 35.96
CA SER A 53 -3.03 11.76 36.46
C SER A 53 -2.61 11.84 37.92
N GLU A 54 -2.14 13.01 38.34
CA GLU A 54 -1.77 13.29 39.73
C GLU A 54 -2.63 14.44 40.25
N SER A 55 -3.23 14.25 41.42
CA SER A 55 -3.96 15.29 42.13
C SER A 55 -3.65 15.20 43.62
N GLU A 56 -3.23 16.32 44.22
CA GLU A 56 -2.90 16.40 45.66
C GLU A 56 -1.87 15.35 46.12
N GLY A 57 -0.88 15.04 45.27
CA GLY A 57 0.16 14.04 45.56
C GLY A 57 -0.32 12.59 45.50
N LYS A 58 -1.55 12.35 45.01
CA LYS A 58 -2.09 11.02 44.76
C LYS A 58 -2.19 10.76 43.27
N TRP A 59 -1.70 9.60 42.86
CA TRP A 59 -1.76 9.12 41.49
C TRP A 59 -3.05 8.34 41.26
N VAL A 60 -3.69 8.59 40.12
CA VAL A 60 -4.91 7.90 39.67
C VAL A 60 -4.69 7.43 38.24
N ALA A 61 -5.21 6.24 37.93
CA ALA A 61 -5.24 5.71 36.59
C ALA A 61 -6.69 5.45 36.15
N ASP A 62 -7.05 6.01 35.00
CA ASP A 62 -8.32 5.75 34.34
C ASP A 62 -8.12 4.78 33.18
N PHE A 63 -8.97 3.77 33.08
CA PHE A 63 -9.04 2.93 31.89
C PHE A 63 -9.81 3.68 30.80
N LEU A 64 -9.27 3.76 29.58
CA LEU A 64 -9.90 4.48 28.48
C LEU A 64 -10.53 3.54 27.44
N ASP A 65 -9.79 2.53 26.99
CA ASP A 65 -10.27 1.62 25.95
C ASP A 65 -9.39 0.36 25.80
N SER A 66 -9.90 -0.66 25.10
CA SER A 66 -9.14 -1.85 24.69
C SER A 66 -9.53 -2.35 23.30
N THR A 67 -8.58 -3.01 22.61
CA THR A 67 -8.83 -3.67 21.32
C THR A 67 -7.94 -4.90 21.16
N PRO A 68 -8.40 -6.02 20.56
CA PRO A 68 -9.74 -6.26 20.01
C PRO A 68 -10.76 -6.73 21.06
N LEU A 69 -10.38 -6.82 22.34
CA LEU A 69 -11.21 -7.40 23.38
C LEU A 69 -12.24 -6.38 23.88
N ASN A 70 -13.53 -6.73 23.75
CA ASN A 70 -14.59 -6.09 24.54
C ASN A 70 -14.58 -6.73 25.93
N LEU A 71 -14.05 -6.01 26.91
CA LEU A 71 -14.00 -6.48 28.29
C LEU A 71 -15.44 -6.59 28.84
N PRO A 72 -15.77 -7.67 29.58
CA PRO A 72 -17.13 -7.90 30.08
C PRO A 72 -17.56 -6.89 31.15
N ALA A 73 -16.59 -6.22 31.78
CA ALA A 73 -16.79 -5.12 32.70
C ALA A 73 -15.65 -4.12 32.51
N GLU A 74 -15.92 -2.84 32.80
CA GLU A 74 -14.90 -1.80 32.80
C GLU A 74 -13.85 -2.11 33.88
N PRO A 75 -12.55 -2.18 33.53
CA PRO A 75 -11.51 -2.46 34.50
C PRO A 75 -11.32 -1.33 35.50
N SER A 76 -11.03 -1.68 36.76
CA SER A 76 -10.49 -0.74 37.74
C SER A 76 -8.97 -0.82 37.77
N ILE A 77 -8.28 0.32 37.84
CA ILE A 77 -6.82 0.40 37.94
C ILE A 77 -6.42 0.99 39.29
N ASP A 78 -5.63 0.24 40.07
CA ASP A 78 -4.97 0.73 41.27
C ASP A 78 -3.54 1.12 40.93
N LEU A 79 -3.22 2.41 40.90
CA LEU A 79 -1.93 2.97 40.46
C LEU A 79 -1.10 3.47 41.65
N ASN A 80 0.17 3.07 41.69
CA ASN A 80 1.16 3.55 42.63
C ASN A 80 2.41 3.99 41.86
N VAL A 81 2.76 5.27 42.00
CA VAL A 81 3.97 5.86 41.42
C VAL A 81 4.86 6.32 42.56
N LYS A 82 6.12 5.85 42.56
CA LYS A 82 7.14 6.26 43.51
C LYS A 82 8.45 6.50 42.78
N ASP A 83 8.92 7.74 42.81
CA ASP A 83 10.08 8.18 42.03
C ASP A 83 9.89 7.85 40.54
N ASP A 84 10.74 7.02 39.96
CA ASP A 84 10.64 6.55 38.58
C ASP A 84 9.93 5.19 38.45
N LEU A 85 9.47 4.60 39.56
CA LEU A 85 8.78 3.32 39.61
C LEU A 85 7.27 3.49 39.44
N VAL A 86 6.71 2.77 38.48
CA VAL A 86 5.28 2.77 38.16
C VAL A 86 4.75 1.35 38.36
N LYS A 87 3.81 1.20 39.29
CA LYS A 87 3.12 -0.06 39.56
C LYS A 87 1.63 0.13 39.42
N PHE A 88 0.95 -0.80 38.75
CA PHE A 88 -0.49 -0.80 38.80
C PHE A 88 -1.07 -2.21 38.78
N THR A 89 -2.28 -2.33 39.32
CA THR A 89 -3.09 -3.55 39.28
C THR A 89 -4.38 -3.28 38.51
N LEU A 90 -4.61 -4.04 37.44
CA LEU A 90 -5.82 -4.00 36.63
C LEU A 90 -6.76 -5.14 37.05
N LYS A 91 -7.97 -4.82 37.48
CA LYS A 91 -8.99 -5.80 37.89
C LYS A 91 -10.19 -5.74 36.95
N PHE A 92 -10.62 -6.88 36.41
CA PHE A 92 -11.81 -6.98 35.57
C PHE A 92 -12.43 -8.38 35.67
N GLY A 93 -13.66 -8.47 36.15
CA GLY A 93 -14.29 -9.76 36.47
C GLY A 93 -13.45 -10.54 37.50
N PRO A 94 -13.16 -11.84 37.26
CA PRO A 94 -12.32 -12.64 38.16
C PRO A 94 -10.82 -12.43 37.94
N ASN A 95 -10.41 -11.68 36.91
CA ASN A 95 -9.02 -11.56 36.52
C ASN A 95 -8.36 -10.37 37.21
N THR A 96 -7.10 -10.57 37.62
CA THR A 96 -6.23 -9.53 38.16
C THR A 96 -4.90 -9.60 37.43
N TRP A 97 -4.51 -8.51 36.77
CA TRP A 97 -3.20 -8.36 36.14
C TRP A 97 -2.40 -7.29 36.88
N SER A 98 -1.09 -7.49 37.01
CA SER A 98 -0.22 -6.52 37.69
C SER A 98 0.96 -6.14 36.82
N PHE A 99 1.26 -4.84 36.80
CA PHE A 99 2.40 -4.28 36.10
C PHE A 99 3.41 -3.69 37.09
N ASP A 100 4.69 -3.93 36.85
CA ASP A 100 5.82 -3.31 37.54
C ASP A 100 6.82 -2.77 36.52
N GLY A 101 7.04 -1.46 36.49
CA GLY A 101 7.91 -0.83 35.49
C GLY A 101 8.57 0.44 35.96
N ARG A 102 9.46 0.96 35.11
CA ARG A 102 10.26 2.17 35.35
C ARG A 102 10.17 3.14 34.17
N VAL A 103 10.05 4.43 34.47
CA VAL A 103 10.12 5.50 33.46
C VAL A 103 11.52 5.51 32.83
N SER A 104 11.59 5.41 31.51
CA SER A 104 12.83 5.36 30.73
C SER A 104 12.70 6.16 29.44
N GLY A 105 13.17 7.41 29.49
CA GLY A 105 13.00 8.36 28.39
C GLY A 105 11.51 8.65 28.15
N LYS A 106 11.02 8.38 26.95
CA LYS A 106 9.60 8.56 26.58
C LYS A 106 8.74 7.32 26.79
N ARG A 107 9.21 6.28 27.48
CA ARG A 107 8.46 5.02 27.67
C ARG A 107 8.47 4.63 29.14
N ILE A 108 7.52 3.79 29.56
CA ILE A 108 7.60 3.08 30.84
C ILE A 108 7.86 1.62 30.52
N LYS A 109 9.03 1.11 30.85
CA LYS A 109 9.44 -0.27 30.56
C LYS A 109 9.20 -1.13 31.79
N GLY A 110 8.56 -2.28 31.65
CA GLY A 110 8.27 -3.13 32.79
C GLY A 110 7.88 -4.54 32.44
N SER A 111 7.38 -5.26 33.44
CA SER A 111 6.78 -6.57 33.30
C SER A 111 5.29 -6.52 33.62
N LEU A 112 4.50 -7.26 32.86
CA LEU A 112 3.09 -7.49 33.10
C LEU A 112 2.91 -8.96 33.49
N ASP A 113 2.26 -9.21 34.63
CA ASP A 113 1.83 -10.52 35.08
C ASP A 113 0.35 -10.71 34.74
N LEU A 114 0.07 -11.70 33.89
CA LEU A 114 -1.24 -12.08 33.39
C LEU A 114 -1.85 -13.26 34.17
N GLY A 115 -1.64 -13.33 35.48
CA GLY A 115 -2.17 -14.40 36.33
C GLY A 115 -1.25 -15.63 36.38
N GLY A 116 0.05 -15.38 36.51
CA GLY A 116 1.13 -16.38 36.57
C GLY A 116 2.01 -16.42 35.32
N GLU A 117 1.60 -15.75 34.24
CA GLU A 117 2.40 -15.59 33.03
C GLU A 117 2.99 -14.18 32.99
N MET A 118 4.31 -14.08 33.17
CA MET A 118 5.02 -12.81 33.16
C MET A 118 5.61 -12.51 31.78
N MET A 119 5.39 -11.30 31.29
CA MET A 119 5.92 -10.84 30.00
C MET A 119 6.48 -9.42 30.09
N LEU A 120 7.44 -9.10 29.23
CA LEU A 120 7.98 -7.75 29.11
C LEU A 120 7.06 -6.88 28.25
N ILE A 121 6.82 -5.66 28.71
CA ILE A 121 5.98 -4.69 28.00
C ILE A 121 6.51 -3.26 28.14
N ASP A 122 6.34 -2.49 27.08
CA ASP A 122 6.54 -1.05 27.09
C ASP A 122 5.17 -0.35 27.09
N LEU A 123 4.97 0.60 28.01
CA LEU A 123 3.94 1.63 27.84
C LEU A 123 4.51 2.75 26.98
N VAL A 124 3.80 3.06 25.90
CA VAL A 124 4.15 4.12 24.95
C VAL A 124 3.16 5.28 25.13
N PRO A 125 3.62 6.54 25.20
CA PRO A 125 2.73 7.69 25.27
C PRO A 125 1.81 7.72 24.07
N SER A 126 0.55 8.06 24.32
CA SER A 126 -0.48 8.12 23.30
C SER A 126 -1.24 9.44 23.41
N SER A 127 -1.71 9.91 22.26
CA SER A 127 -2.63 11.05 22.15
C SER A 127 -4.08 10.62 21.93
N LEU A 128 -4.32 9.30 21.87
CA LEU A 128 -5.64 8.73 21.66
C LEU A 128 -6.52 8.92 22.89
N LYS A 129 -7.82 9.07 22.65
CA LYS A 129 -8.85 9.01 23.69
C LYS A 129 -9.62 7.67 23.69
N THR A 130 -9.55 6.95 22.57
CA THR A 130 -10.25 5.69 22.31
C THR A 130 -9.62 5.02 21.08
N PHE A 131 -9.74 3.69 20.98
CA PHE A 131 -9.39 2.92 19.79
C PHE A 131 -10.50 2.92 18.72
N LYS A 132 -11.67 3.48 19.00
CA LYS A 132 -12.80 3.51 18.06
C LYS A 132 -12.56 4.45 16.87
N ASP A 133 -11.78 5.52 17.04
CA ASP A 133 -11.36 6.38 15.92
C ASP A 133 -10.17 5.76 15.19
N GLN A 134 -10.46 4.89 14.23
CA GLN A 134 -9.45 4.20 13.42
C GLN A 134 -8.53 5.16 12.67
N PHE A 135 -8.98 6.37 12.34
CA PHE A 135 -8.12 7.37 11.73
C PHE A 135 -7.09 7.90 12.74
N ALA A 136 -7.52 8.26 13.95
CA ALA A 136 -6.62 8.71 15.00
C ALA A 136 -5.60 7.62 15.37
N VAL A 137 -6.04 6.36 15.49
CA VAL A 137 -5.16 5.21 15.77
C VAL A 137 -4.08 5.08 14.69
N ARG A 138 -4.46 5.08 13.41
CA ARG A 138 -3.51 4.95 12.31
C ARG A 138 -2.60 6.17 12.20
N ARG A 139 -3.11 7.37 12.47
CA ARG A 139 -2.31 8.59 12.49
C ARG A 139 -1.24 8.54 13.58
N GLU A 140 -1.60 8.09 14.79
CA GLU A 140 -0.61 7.91 15.85
C GLU A 140 0.47 6.90 15.43
N VAL A 141 0.08 5.76 14.84
CA VAL A 141 1.06 4.81 14.29
C VAL A 141 1.94 5.45 13.23
N LEU A 142 1.38 6.26 12.32
CA LEU A 142 2.14 6.97 11.30
C LEU A 142 3.17 7.94 11.92
N ASP A 143 2.76 8.68 12.94
CA ASP A 143 3.59 9.66 13.64
C ASP A 143 4.72 8.99 14.44
N THR A 144 4.42 7.84 15.06
CA THR A 144 5.36 7.13 15.94
C THR A 144 5.97 5.87 15.33
N ALA A 145 5.82 5.64 14.02
CA ALA A 145 6.29 4.40 13.38
C ALA A 145 7.81 4.22 13.59
N ASP A 146 8.17 3.11 14.24
CA ASP A 146 9.56 2.73 14.52
C ASP A 146 10.20 2.01 13.30
N THR A 147 9.38 1.41 12.44
CA THR A 147 9.85 0.71 11.22
C THR A 147 9.24 1.30 9.95
N PRO A 148 9.91 1.17 8.78
CA PRO A 148 9.31 1.58 7.51
C PRO A 148 8.03 0.79 7.17
N ALA A 149 7.94 -0.48 7.59
CA ALA A 149 6.75 -1.30 7.34
C ALA A 149 5.53 -0.74 8.06
N ASP A 150 5.66 -0.41 9.36
CA ASP A 150 4.57 0.21 10.14
C ASP A 150 4.16 1.56 9.53
N PHE A 151 5.16 2.35 9.11
CA PHE A 151 4.93 3.64 8.46
C PHE A 151 4.10 3.49 7.18
N PHE A 152 4.49 2.62 6.24
CA PHE A 152 3.78 2.47 4.97
C PHE A 152 2.39 1.83 5.14
N ASN A 153 2.23 0.92 6.11
CA ASN A 153 0.93 0.33 6.44
C ASN A 153 -0.07 1.37 6.98
N ALA A 154 0.42 2.36 7.74
CA ALA A 154 -0.39 3.44 8.28
C ALA A 154 -0.60 4.61 7.29
N LEU A 155 0.39 4.89 6.43
CA LEU A 155 0.43 6.06 5.56
C LEU A 155 -0.79 6.15 4.63
N PHE A 156 -0.99 5.17 3.75
CA PHE A 156 -2.00 5.28 2.70
C PHE A 156 -3.44 5.38 3.26
N PRO A 157 -3.83 4.62 4.30
CA PRO A 157 -5.15 4.80 4.91
C PRO A 157 -5.37 6.15 5.59
N VAL A 158 -4.31 6.77 6.13
CA VAL A 158 -4.37 8.13 6.73
C VAL A 158 -4.48 9.17 5.62
N ILE A 159 -3.61 9.10 4.61
CA ILE A 159 -3.58 10.03 3.48
C ILE A 159 -4.88 9.95 2.66
N GLY A 160 -5.47 8.76 2.51
CA GLY A 160 -6.77 8.58 1.84
C GLY A 160 -7.95 9.27 2.56
N GLN A 161 -7.78 9.69 3.80
CA GLN A 161 -8.80 10.42 4.57
C GLN A 161 -8.38 11.86 4.89
N ALA A 162 -7.27 12.34 4.34
CA ALA A 162 -6.66 13.61 4.75
C ALA A 162 -7.63 14.80 4.61
N ALA A 163 -8.38 14.89 3.51
CA ALA A 163 -9.30 16.00 3.27
C ALA A 163 -10.54 15.91 4.16
N ALA A 164 -11.12 14.71 4.27
CA ALA A 164 -12.26 14.44 5.15
C ALA A 164 -11.94 14.75 6.62
N LYS A 165 -10.71 14.49 7.04
CA LYS A 165 -10.20 14.75 8.40
C LYS A 165 -9.49 16.11 8.53
N LYS A 166 -9.55 16.94 7.49
CA LYS A 166 -9.02 18.32 7.45
C LYS A 166 -7.55 18.41 7.90
N LEU A 167 -6.73 17.45 7.48
CA LEU A 167 -5.29 17.55 7.66
C LEU A 167 -4.75 18.79 6.94
N LYS A 168 -3.71 19.40 7.51
CA LYS A 168 -3.08 20.57 6.91
C LYS A 168 -2.20 20.13 5.73
N PRO A 169 -2.12 20.90 4.63
CA PRO A 169 -1.21 20.58 3.52
C PRO A 169 0.25 20.40 3.94
N GLU A 170 0.70 21.11 4.98
CA GLU A 170 2.05 20.99 5.52
C GLU A 170 2.29 19.61 6.16
N ASP A 171 1.30 19.09 6.91
CA ASP A 171 1.37 17.76 7.52
C ASP A 171 1.41 16.67 6.44
N VAL A 172 0.54 16.80 5.43
CA VAL A 172 0.47 15.86 4.30
C VAL A 172 1.78 15.85 3.51
N ARG A 173 2.37 17.02 3.26
CA ARG A 173 3.67 17.14 2.59
C ARG A 173 4.78 16.50 3.43
N ALA A 174 4.82 16.75 4.74
CA ALA A 174 5.80 16.13 5.62
C ALA A 174 5.71 14.59 5.61
N TYR A 175 4.50 14.01 5.55
CA TYR A 175 4.33 12.57 5.40
C TYR A 175 4.82 12.06 4.04
N ALA A 176 4.55 12.79 2.95
CA ALA A 176 5.03 12.43 1.62
C ALA A 176 6.56 12.48 1.53
N ASP A 177 7.19 13.49 2.10
CA ASP A 177 8.65 13.64 2.16
C ASP A 177 9.29 12.52 3.01
N ARG A 178 8.68 12.17 4.14
CA ARG A 178 9.13 11.03 4.97
C ARG A 178 8.97 9.71 4.21
N ALA A 179 7.87 9.53 3.48
CA ALA A 179 7.63 8.34 2.66
C ALA A 179 8.67 8.18 1.56
N ALA A 180 9.00 9.27 0.85
CA ALA A 180 10.07 9.31 -0.13
C ALA A 180 11.41 8.87 0.48
N LYS A 181 11.81 9.49 1.60
CA LYS A 181 13.07 9.19 2.28
C LYS A 181 13.15 7.74 2.76
N LEU A 182 12.08 7.21 3.35
CA LEU A 182 12.05 5.81 3.81
C LEU A 182 12.06 4.82 2.63
N ALA A 183 11.47 5.19 1.50
CA ALA A 183 11.44 4.35 0.31
C ALA A 183 12.82 4.22 -0.36
N GLU A 184 13.74 5.16 -0.14
CA GLU A 184 15.08 5.16 -0.75
C GLU A 184 15.84 3.85 -0.54
N ALA A 185 15.78 3.31 0.68
CA ALA A 185 16.47 2.07 1.06
C ALA A 185 15.97 0.82 0.31
N TYR A 186 14.82 0.89 -0.37
CA TYR A 186 14.21 -0.21 -1.12
C TYR A 186 14.37 -0.07 -2.64
N GLY A 187 15.10 0.95 -3.10
CA GLY A 187 15.45 1.15 -4.49
C GLY A 187 14.39 1.88 -5.34
N PRO A 188 14.75 2.26 -6.59
CA PRO A 188 13.93 3.17 -7.42
C PRO A 188 12.53 2.63 -7.74
N ARG A 189 12.39 1.31 -7.91
CA ARG A 189 11.09 0.68 -8.17
C ARG A 189 10.10 0.93 -7.03
N TRP A 190 10.53 0.73 -5.77
CA TRP A 190 9.66 0.97 -4.62
C TRP A 190 9.39 2.45 -4.41
N GLN A 191 10.40 3.30 -4.55
CA GLN A 191 10.22 4.76 -4.48
C GLN A 191 9.16 5.25 -5.48
N ARG A 192 9.20 4.76 -6.72
CA ARG A 192 8.24 5.08 -7.76
C ARG A 192 6.83 4.60 -7.41
N THR A 193 6.69 3.38 -6.90
CA THR A 193 5.40 2.85 -6.41
C THR A 193 4.79 3.73 -5.31
N VAL A 194 5.60 4.13 -4.32
CA VAL A 194 5.14 5.01 -3.22
C VAL A 194 4.71 6.37 -3.76
N ALA A 195 5.54 6.98 -4.62
CA ALA A 195 5.27 8.29 -5.20
C ALA A 195 3.95 8.30 -6.01
N PHE A 196 3.73 7.30 -6.87
CA PHE A 196 2.48 7.23 -7.65
C PHE A 196 1.27 6.90 -6.81
N ARG A 197 1.39 6.01 -5.81
CA ARG A 197 0.27 5.72 -4.91
C ARG A 197 -0.14 6.96 -4.11
N LEU A 198 0.81 7.77 -3.65
CA LEU A 198 0.53 9.05 -3.03
C LEU A 198 -0.09 10.03 -4.02
N ALA A 199 0.46 10.14 -5.25
CA ALA A 199 -0.06 11.02 -6.28
C ALA A 199 -1.53 10.71 -6.61
N ASP A 200 -1.88 9.43 -6.82
CA ASP A 200 -3.25 9.01 -7.13
C ASP A 200 -4.21 9.34 -6.00
N ILE A 201 -3.87 9.00 -4.75
CA ILE A 201 -4.74 9.25 -3.58
C ILE A 201 -4.93 10.75 -3.33
N LEU A 202 -3.87 11.55 -3.48
CA LEU A 202 -3.92 12.99 -3.23
C LEU A 202 -4.58 13.77 -4.38
N ALA A 203 -4.52 13.26 -5.61
CA ALA A 203 -5.15 13.91 -6.75
C ALA A 203 -6.69 13.86 -6.69
N GLU A 204 -7.28 12.94 -5.92
CA GLU A 204 -8.72 12.92 -5.62
C GLU A 204 -9.15 13.91 -4.53
N GLN A 205 -8.19 14.60 -3.93
CA GLN A 205 -8.43 15.48 -2.79
C GLN A 205 -8.02 16.91 -3.15
N GLU A 206 -9.00 17.74 -3.52
CA GLU A 206 -8.79 19.12 -4.02
C GLU A 206 -7.73 19.94 -3.24
N PRO A 207 -7.70 19.93 -1.88
CA PRO A 207 -6.70 20.68 -1.11
C PRO A 207 -5.24 20.22 -1.30
N PHE A 208 -5.01 19.01 -1.82
CA PHE A 208 -3.68 18.39 -1.90
C PHE A 208 -3.22 18.08 -3.33
N VAL A 209 -3.96 18.53 -4.33
CA VAL A 209 -3.63 18.28 -5.75
C VAL A 209 -2.24 18.82 -6.13
N ALA A 210 -1.79 19.91 -5.50
CA ALA A 210 -0.41 20.39 -5.69
C ALA A 210 0.64 19.38 -5.22
N ILE A 211 0.43 18.76 -4.05
CA ILE A 211 1.32 17.71 -3.50
C ILE A 211 1.25 16.47 -4.40
N ALA A 212 0.07 16.12 -4.92
CA ALA A 212 -0.08 15.02 -5.88
C ALA A 212 0.82 15.21 -7.13
N VAL A 213 0.85 16.43 -7.70
CA VAL A 213 1.73 16.75 -8.83
C VAL A 213 3.20 16.64 -8.46
N GLU A 214 3.60 17.11 -7.27
CA GLU A 214 4.98 16.97 -6.75
C GLU A 214 5.40 15.49 -6.71
N GLN A 215 4.53 14.63 -6.18
CA GLN A 215 4.77 13.19 -6.08
C GLN A 215 4.79 12.50 -7.45
N ALA A 216 3.87 12.84 -8.36
CA ALA A 216 3.88 12.31 -9.73
C ALA A 216 5.18 12.66 -10.47
N ARG A 217 5.65 13.91 -10.35
CA ARG A 217 6.94 14.36 -10.92
C ARG A 217 8.14 13.69 -10.24
N GLN A 218 8.04 13.34 -8.97
CA GLN A 218 9.08 12.57 -8.29
C GLN A 218 9.16 11.15 -8.87
N GLY A 219 8.01 10.48 -9.03
CA GLY A 219 7.95 9.17 -9.67
C GLY A 219 8.49 9.17 -11.10
N GLU A 220 8.20 10.23 -11.88
CA GLU A 220 8.77 10.42 -13.22
C GLU A 220 10.30 10.58 -13.19
N ARG A 221 10.85 11.38 -12.27
CA ARG A 221 12.30 11.58 -12.13
C ARG A 221 13.06 10.29 -11.79
N LEU A 222 12.36 9.28 -11.27
CA LEU A 222 12.91 7.97 -10.97
C LEU A 222 12.92 7.02 -12.18
N LEU A 223 12.39 7.44 -13.34
CA LEU A 223 12.56 6.70 -14.58
C LEU A 223 14.04 6.68 -15.00
N GLY A 224 14.60 5.49 -15.09
CA GLY A 224 15.90 5.24 -15.70
C GLY A 224 15.76 5.08 -17.21
N ARG A 225 16.87 5.31 -17.94
CA ARG A 225 16.93 5.07 -19.39
C ARG A 225 16.77 3.59 -19.77
N SER A 226 16.94 2.68 -18.81
CA SER A 226 16.82 1.24 -18.97
C SER A 226 15.47 0.68 -18.53
N ASP A 227 14.56 1.51 -17.99
CA ASP A 227 13.19 1.06 -17.73
C ASP A 227 12.53 0.70 -19.07
N ASP A 228 11.79 -0.41 -19.09
CA ASP A 228 11.04 -0.85 -20.27
C ASP A 228 9.96 0.16 -20.69
N ILE A 229 9.47 0.04 -21.92
CA ILE A 229 8.51 1.00 -22.48
C ILE A 229 7.20 0.99 -21.69
N ALA A 230 6.72 -0.17 -21.24
CA ALA A 230 5.49 -0.28 -20.45
C ALA A 230 5.60 0.49 -19.12
N THR A 231 6.75 0.37 -18.43
CA THR A 231 7.06 1.14 -17.22
C THR A 231 7.08 2.65 -17.49
N GLN A 232 7.65 3.08 -18.63
CA GLN A 232 7.66 4.48 -19.04
C GLN A 232 6.24 5.00 -19.32
N LEU A 233 5.43 4.23 -20.06
CA LEU A 233 4.04 4.56 -20.37
C LEU A 233 3.21 4.70 -19.08
N GLN A 234 3.23 3.70 -18.20
CA GLN A 234 2.49 3.74 -16.92
C GLN A 234 2.83 4.98 -16.08
N THR A 235 4.12 5.34 -16.04
CA THR A 235 4.60 6.51 -15.33
C THR A 235 4.04 7.80 -15.93
N LEU A 236 4.15 7.95 -17.25
CA LEU A 236 3.71 9.15 -17.95
C LEU A 236 2.18 9.28 -17.92
N ASP A 237 1.43 8.19 -18.02
CA ASP A 237 -0.02 8.18 -17.91
C ASP A 237 -0.48 8.67 -16.54
N THR A 238 0.18 8.20 -15.48
CA THR A 238 -0.10 8.67 -14.12
C THR A 238 0.19 10.15 -13.98
N LEU A 239 1.33 10.61 -14.50
CA LEU A 239 1.69 12.03 -14.48
C LEU A 239 0.68 12.89 -15.26
N ALA A 240 0.32 12.49 -16.49
CA ALA A 240 -0.66 13.19 -17.32
C ALA A 240 -2.02 13.29 -16.61
N ARG A 241 -2.52 12.17 -16.07
CA ARG A 241 -3.79 12.12 -15.31
C ARG A 241 -3.76 13.09 -14.12
N VAL A 242 -2.71 13.09 -13.32
CA VAL A 242 -2.56 13.97 -12.15
C VAL A 242 -2.47 15.44 -12.58
N LEU A 243 -1.75 15.75 -13.66
CA LEU A 243 -1.67 17.11 -14.22
C LEU A 243 -3.04 17.61 -14.71
N ARG A 244 -3.85 16.75 -15.36
CA ARG A 244 -5.23 17.08 -15.77
C ARG A 244 -6.09 17.42 -14.56
N LYS A 245 -6.04 16.62 -13.50
CA LYS A 245 -6.75 16.90 -12.24
C LYS A 245 -6.30 18.21 -11.58
N ALA A 246 -5.01 18.53 -11.71
CA ALA A 246 -4.44 19.80 -11.29
C ALA A 246 -4.76 20.99 -12.22
N LYS A 247 -5.57 20.79 -13.26
CA LYS A 247 -5.88 21.81 -14.28
C LYS A 247 -4.62 22.39 -14.95
N LYS A 248 -3.56 21.58 -15.07
CA LYS A 248 -2.29 21.91 -15.73
C LYS A 248 -2.28 21.37 -17.16
N ASP A 249 -3.24 21.81 -17.97
CA ASP A 249 -3.52 21.21 -19.29
C ASP A 249 -2.37 21.32 -20.28
N ALA A 250 -1.59 22.40 -20.24
CA ALA A 250 -0.43 22.55 -21.13
C ALA A 250 0.63 21.49 -20.83
N GLU A 251 0.99 21.31 -19.56
CA GLU A 251 1.96 20.30 -19.14
C GLU A 251 1.43 18.88 -19.41
N ALA A 252 0.14 18.62 -19.16
CA ALA A 252 -0.47 17.32 -19.44
C ALA A 252 -0.35 16.95 -20.93
N LYS A 253 -0.62 17.90 -21.84
CA LYS A 253 -0.48 17.69 -23.29
C LYS A 253 0.96 17.39 -23.72
N GLU A 254 1.95 18.00 -23.07
CA GLU A 254 3.37 17.69 -23.33
C GLU A 254 3.72 16.25 -22.93
N VAL A 255 3.18 15.77 -21.81
CA VAL A 255 3.34 14.38 -21.34
C VAL A 255 2.60 13.40 -22.27
N GLU A 256 1.36 13.71 -22.65
CA GLU A 256 0.57 12.94 -23.62
C GLU A 256 1.28 12.83 -24.99
N ALA A 257 1.94 13.90 -25.44
CA ALA A 257 2.74 13.86 -26.67
C ALA A 257 3.97 12.95 -26.56
N ARG A 258 4.50 12.71 -25.36
CA ARG A 258 5.57 11.72 -25.12
C ARG A 258 5.01 10.30 -25.10
N ILE A 259 3.84 10.09 -24.50
CA ILE A 259 3.10 8.81 -24.53
C ILE A 259 2.84 8.39 -25.98
N ALA A 260 2.26 9.28 -26.80
CA ALA A 260 1.95 9.01 -28.21
C ALA A 260 3.18 8.65 -29.07
N LYS A 261 4.40 9.01 -28.64
CA LYS A 261 5.65 8.61 -29.29
C LYS A 261 6.16 7.24 -28.83
N LEU A 262 5.79 6.82 -27.62
CA LEU A 262 6.18 5.54 -27.03
C LEU A 262 5.25 4.41 -27.48
N GLU A 263 3.94 4.65 -27.63
CA GLU A 263 2.98 3.59 -28.01
C GLU A 263 3.34 2.87 -29.33
N PRO A 264 3.73 3.55 -30.43
CA PRO A 264 4.12 2.84 -31.65
C PRO A 264 5.41 2.02 -31.48
N ARG A 265 6.31 2.46 -30.58
CA ARG A 265 7.55 1.74 -30.27
C ARG A 265 7.27 0.51 -29.42
N ASP A 266 6.38 0.63 -28.44
CA ASP A 266 5.89 -0.47 -27.62
C ASP A 266 5.27 -1.56 -28.50
N TYR A 267 4.33 -1.17 -29.37
CA TYR A 267 3.70 -2.09 -30.31
C TYR A 267 4.69 -2.73 -31.28
N ALA A 268 5.69 -1.98 -31.76
CA ALA A 268 6.73 -2.51 -32.62
C ALA A 268 7.66 -3.51 -31.90
N GLU A 269 7.88 -3.34 -30.60
CA GLU A 269 8.64 -4.29 -29.78
C GLU A 269 7.82 -5.56 -29.53
N TYR A 270 6.56 -5.41 -29.10
CA TYR A 270 5.60 -6.49 -28.94
C TYR A 270 5.48 -7.36 -30.21
N SER A 271 5.34 -6.71 -31.37
CA SER A 271 5.12 -7.40 -32.65
C SER A 271 6.32 -8.27 -33.10
N LYS A 272 7.51 -8.08 -32.52
CA LYS A 272 8.69 -8.90 -32.83
C LYS A 272 8.69 -10.25 -32.13
N THR A 273 8.11 -10.32 -30.93
CA THR A 273 8.12 -11.53 -30.09
C THR A 273 6.77 -12.22 -30.06
N MET A 274 5.70 -11.53 -30.48
CA MET A 274 4.34 -12.06 -30.50
C MET A 274 3.81 -12.25 -31.93
N PRO A 275 3.08 -13.35 -32.22
CA PRO A 275 2.84 -14.48 -31.31
C PRO A 275 4.11 -15.31 -31.09
N PRO A 276 4.23 -16.05 -29.97
CA PRO A 276 5.44 -16.80 -29.61
C PRO A 276 5.58 -18.12 -30.38
N PHE A 277 4.97 -18.21 -31.57
CA PHE A 277 5.01 -19.37 -32.45
C PHE A 277 5.03 -18.90 -33.91
N LYS A 278 5.60 -19.73 -34.79
CA LYS A 278 5.65 -19.45 -36.22
C LYS A 278 4.44 -20.11 -36.90
N PRO A 279 3.49 -19.34 -37.44
CA PRO A 279 2.39 -19.94 -38.17
C PRO A 279 2.89 -20.56 -39.48
N GLU A 280 2.24 -21.64 -39.90
CA GLU A 280 2.51 -22.25 -41.19
C GLU A 280 2.11 -21.33 -42.34
N GLU A 281 2.85 -21.42 -43.45
CA GLU A 281 2.53 -20.66 -44.66
C GLU A 281 1.27 -21.23 -45.33
N PHE A 282 0.34 -20.33 -45.68
CA PHE A 282 -0.83 -20.71 -46.45
C PHE A 282 -0.46 -20.91 -47.94
N LYS A 283 -0.42 -22.17 -48.37
CA LYS A 283 -0.10 -22.57 -49.76
C LYS A 283 -1.18 -22.23 -50.79
N GLY A 284 -2.19 -21.45 -50.43
CA GLY A 284 -3.34 -21.15 -51.26
C GLY A 284 -4.48 -22.15 -51.12
N ARG A 285 -5.63 -21.76 -51.68
CA ARG A 285 -6.87 -22.53 -51.60
C ARG A 285 -6.76 -23.82 -52.43
N LYS A 286 -7.26 -24.93 -51.88
CA LYS A 286 -7.43 -26.19 -52.62
C LYS A 286 -8.81 -26.31 -53.30
N GLY A 287 -9.80 -25.59 -52.79
CA GLY A 287 -11.18 -25.61 -53.30
C GLY A 287 -11.41 -24.59 -54.41
N LYS A 288 -12.52 -24.75 -55.14
CA LYS A 288 -12.95 -23.85 -56.23
C LYS A 288 -13.72 -22.60 -55.75
N SER A 289 -13.90 -22.44 -54.44
CA SER A 289 -14.69 -21.34 -53.87
C SER A 289 -13.81 -20.12 -53.62
N ASP A 290 -14.27 -18.96 -54.08
CA ASP A 290 -13.62 -17.66 -53.87
C ASP A 290 -14.17 -16.91 -52.65
N ARG A 291 -15.12 -17.51 -51.90
CA ARG A 291 -15.69 -16.88 -50.70
C ARG A 291 -14.65 -16.80 -49.59
N ALA A 292 -14.49 -15.63 -48.98
CA ALA A 292 -13.70 -15.48 -47.76
C ALA A 292 -14.35 -16.23 -46.59
N VAL A 293 -13.53 -16.76 -45.68
CA VAL A 293 -13.97 -17.35 -44.41
C VAL A 293 -14.09 -16.22 -43.39
N LEU A 294 -15.25 -16.10 -42.74
CA LEU A 294 -15.40 -15.19 -41.60
C LEU A 294 -14.99 -15.91 -40.31
N VAL A 295 -14.13 -15.30 -39.50
CA VAL A 295 -13.81 -15.73 -38.14
C VAL A 295 -14.20 -14.63 -37.18
N GLU A 296 -15.12 -14.92 -36.28
CA GLU A 296 -15.57 -14.02 -35.22
C GLU A 296 -15.06 -14.54 -33.89
N LEU A 297 -14.24 -13.75 -33.20
CA LEU A 297 -13.75 -14.03 -31.86
C LEU A 297 -14.46 -13.13 -30.86
N PHE A 298 -15.03 -13.72 -29.83
CA PHE A 298 -15.47 -13.03 -28.64
C PHE A 298 -14.41 -13.16 -27.55
N THR A 299 -13.91 -12.03 -27.06
CA THR A 299 -12.77 -11.94 -26.12
C THR A 299 -13.04 -10.89 -25.03
N GLY A 300 -12.10 -10.68 -24.12
CA GLY A 300 -12.15 -9.64 -23.10
C GLY A 300 -10.76 -9.32 -22.55
N ALA A 301 -10.51 -8.06 -22.19
CA ALA A 301 -9.23 -7.59 -21.66
C ALA A 301 -8.87 -8.21 -20.31
N GLU A 302 -9.88 -8.55 -19.50
CA GLU A 302 -9.71 -9.26 -18.22
C GLU A 302 -9.80 -10.79 -18.37
N CYS A 303 -9.99 -11.31 -19.58
CA CYS A 303 -10.11 -12.74 -19.84
C CYS A 303 -8.72 -13.36 -20.04
N GLU A 304 -8.08 -13.78 -18.96
CA GLU A 304 -6.79 -14.49 -19.01
C GLU A 304 -6.76 -15.66 -20.02
N PRO A 305 -7.74 -16.58 -20.09
CA PRO A 305 -7.71 -17.67 -21.07
C PRO A 305 -7.88 -17.20 -22.52
N CYS A 306 -8.34 -15.96 -22.76
CA CYS A 306 -8.53 -15.42 -24.11
C CYS A 306 -7.22 -15.10 -24.82
N VAL A 307 -6.13 -14.83 -24.08
CA VAL A 307 -4.84 -14.41 -24.64
C VAL A 307 -4.33 -15.37 -25.72
N ALA A 308 -4.43 -16.68 -25.48
CA ALA A 308 -3.99 -17.68 -26.46
C ALA A 308 -4.80 -17.62 -27.77
N VAL A 309 -6.11 -17.40 -27.68
CA VAL A 309 -7.00 -17.34 -28.85
C VAL A 309 -6.83 -16.02 -29.60
N ASP A 310 -6.61 -14.91 -28.90
CA ASP A 310 -6.25 -13.63 -29.51
C ASP A 310 -4.95 -13.74 -30.32
N LEU A 311 -3.92 -14.37 -29.76
CA LEU A 311 -2.65 -14.62 -30.45
C LEU A 311 -2.81 -15.56 -31.65
N ALA A 312 -3.69 -16.57 -31.56
CA ALA A 312 -4.04 -17.44 -32.69
C ALA A 312 -4.72 -16.66 -33.81
N VAL A 313 -5.67 -15.77 -33.49
CA VAL A 313 -6.36 -14.92 -34.46
C VAL A 313 -5.40 -13.87 -35.07
N ASP A 314 -4.49 -13.31 -34.29
CA ASP A 314 -3.39 -12.47 -34.81
C ASP A 314 -2.54 -13.24 -35.83
N ALA A 315 -2.19 -14.50 -35.53
CA ALA A 315 -1.44 -15.35 -36.44
C ALA A 315 -2.21 -15.61 -37.75
N LEU A 316 -3.53 -15.86 -37.68
CA LEU A 316 -4.36 -15.99 -38.88
C LEU A 316 -4.29 -14.73 -39.76
N GLY A 317 -4.31 -13.54 -39.15
CA GLY A 317 -4.22 -12.27 -39.88
C GLY A 317 -2.87 -12.07 -40.58
N ARG A 318 -1.80 -12.72 -40.10
CA ARG A 318 -0.48 -12.73 -40.73
C ARG A 318 -0.34 -13.80 -41.81
N THR A 319 -1.07 -14.91 -41.68
CA THR A 319 -0.99 -16.06 -42.59
C THR A 319 -1.90 -15.92 -43.82
N TYR A 320 -3.09 -15.35 -43.66
CA TYR A 320 -4.11 -15.29 -44.70
C TYR A 320 -4.33 -13.85 -45.18
N LYS A 321 -4.61 -13.69 -46.48
CA LYS A 321 -5.02 -12.39 -47.02
C LYS A 321 -6.45 -12.05 -46.56
N PRO A 322 -6.83 -10.76 -46.49
CA PRO A 322 -8.22 -10.37 -46.20
C PRO A 322 -9.26 -10.92 -47.18
N THR A 323 -8.84 -11.27 -48.42
CA THR A 323 -9.70 -11.94 -49.41
C THR A 323 -9.94 -13.41 -49.08
N ASP A 324 -9.10 -14.02 -48.25
CA ASP A 324 -9.18 -15.42 -47.82
C ASP A 324 -9.88 -15.57 -46.48
N VAL A 325 -9.53 -14.72 -45.52
CA VAL A 325 -10.07 -14.76 -44.17
C VAL A 325 -10.39 -13.34 -43.72
N VAL A 326 -11.60 -13.13 -43.23
CA VAL A 326 -12.04 -11.90 -42.56
C VAL A 326 -12.09 -12.17 -41.06
N LEU A 327 -11.39 -11.38 -40.27
CA LEU A 327 -11.28 -11.52 -38.82
C LEU A 327 -12.05 -10.39 -38.13
N LEU A 328 -12.95 -10.73 -37.22
CA LEU A 328 -13.65 -9.77 -36.36
C LEU A 328 -13.43 -10.16 -34.89
N ARG A 329 -13.17 -9.16 -34.04
CA ARG A 329 -13.08 -9.33 -32.58
C ARG A 329 -14.17 -8.51 -31.91
N TYR A 330 -14.89 -9.14 -31.00
CA TYR A 330 -15.95 -8.55 -30.20
C TYR A 330 -15.57 -8.68 -28.73
N HIS A 331 -15.15 -7.56 -28.14
CA HIS A 331 -14.87 -7.50 -26.72
C HIS A 331 -16.17 -7.61 -25.90
N GLN A 332 -16.11 -8.30 -24.77
CA GLN A 332 -17.22 -8.51 -23.83
C GLN A 332 -16.81 -8.15 -22.40
N HIS A 333 -17.79 -7.80 -21.58
CA HIS A 333 -17.61 -7.62 -20.13
C HIS A 333 -17.52 -8.96 -19.38
N ILE A 334 -16.63 -9.85 -19.83
CA ILE A 334 -16.45 -11.19 -19.27
C ILE A 334 -14.94 -11.46 -19.11
N PRO A 335 -14.44 -11.78 -17.90
CA PRO A 335 -15.15 -11.85 -16.62
C PRO A 335 -15.44 -10.49 -15.98
N GLY A 336 -14.88 -9.39 -16.49
CA GLY A 336 -15.08 -8.07 -15.92
C GLY A 336 -15.04 -6.94 -16.96
N PRO A 337 -14.96 -5.68 -16.51
CA PRO A 337 -15.09 -4.52 -17.38
C PRO A 337 -14.05 -4.49 -18.51
N ASP A 338 -14.47 -4.08 -19.71
CA ASP A 338 -13.61 -3.99 -20.88
C ASP A 338 -14.02 -2.74 -21.68
N PRO A 339 -13.08 -1.81 -21.95
CA PRO A 339 -13.38 -0.53 -22.60
C PRO A 339 -13.67 -0.64 -24.10
N LEU A 340 -13.38 -1.77 -24.73
CA LEU A 340 -13.59 -2.01 -26.16
C LEU A 340 -14.95 -2.68 -26.46
N VAL A 341 -15.77 -2.94 -25.43
CA VAL A 341 -17.12 -3.48 -25.58
C VAL A 341 -18.01 -2.49 -26.34
N SER A 342 -18.84 -3.04 -27.23
CA SER A 342 -19.87 -2.29 -27.96
C SER A 342 -21.22 -2.99 -27.87
N LYS A 343 -22.30 -2.22 -28.00
CA LYS A 343 -23.67 -2.76 -28.03
C LYS A 343 -23.86 -3.77 -29.15
N ASP A 344 -23.28 -3.51 -30.31
CA ASP A 344 -23.38 -4.40 -31.47
C ASP A 344 -22.62 -5.70 -31.24
N GLY A 345 -21.45 -5.64 -30.59
CA GLY A 345 -20.70 -6.84 -30.18
C GLY A 345 -21.44 -7.68 -29.15
N ALA A 346 -22.10 -7.06 -28.18
CA ALA A 346 -22.94 -7.75 -27.21
C ALA A 346 -24.16 -8.41 -27.87
N ALA A 347 -24.88 -7.68 -28.73
CA ALA A 347 -25.99 -8.23 -29.50
C ALA A 347 -25.55 -9.38 -30.42
N ARG A 348 -24.33 -9.32 -30.95
CA ARG A 348 -23.74 -10.40 -31.74
C ARG A 348 -23.45 -11.65 -30.91
N MET A 349 -23.02 -11.49 -29.65
CA MET A 349 -22.86 -12.60 -28.71
C MET A 349 -24.21 -13.25 -28.37
N ASP A 350 -25.24 -12.43 -28.13
CA ASP A 350 -26.62 -12.87 -27.86
C ASP A 350 -27.23 -13.63 -29.04
N PHE A 351 -26.88 -13.24 -30.27
CA PHE A 351 -27.32 -13.95 -31.47
C PHE A 351 -26.84 -15.41 -31.49
N TYR A 352 -25.61 -15.67 -31.03
CA TYR A 352 -25.02 -17.01 -31.02
C TYR A 352 -25.38 -17.82 -29.77
N ASN A 353 -25.58 -17.17 -28.63
CA ASN A 353 -25.84 -17.81 -27.34
C ASN A 353 -27.30 -17.57 -26.94
N LYS A 354 -28.10 -18.63 -26.94
CA LYS A 354 -29.56 -18.51 -26.70
C LYS A 354 -29.88 -18.29 -25.23
N LYS A 355 -28.93 -18.59 -24.35
CA LYS A 355 -29.06 -18.44 -22.91
C LYS A 355 -27.83 -17.72 -22.35
N ASP A 356 -28.02 -17.03 -21.23
CA ASP A 356 -26.94 -16.29 -20.60
C ASP A 356 -25.81 -17.18 -20.05
N ASP A 357 -26.14 -18.40 -19.61
CA ASP A 357 -25.16 -19.39 -19.11
C ASP A 357 -24.29 -20.00 -20.23
N GLU A 358 -24.66 -19.79 -21.49
CA GLU A 358 -23.86 -20.17 -22.66
C GLU A 358 -22.82 -19.09 -23.02
N LYS A 359 -22.99 -17.85 -22.55
CA LYS A 359 -22.09 -16.73 -22.86
C LYS A 359 -20.78 -16.88 -22.10
N ALA A 360 -19.69 -16.95 -22.85
CA ALA A 360 -18.35 -17.08 -22.31
C ALA A 360 -17.35 -16.40 -23.24
N THR A 361 -16.16 -16.16 -22.71
CA THR A 361 -14.98 -15.78 -23.48
C THR A 361 -13.81 -16.68 -23.07
N PRO A 362 -12.98 -17.16 -24.01
CA PRO A 362 -13.08 -16.93 -25.45
C PRO A 362 -14.17 -17.78 -26.11
N GLN A 363 -14.81 -17.25 -27.16
CA GLN A 363 -15.64 -18.03 -28.10
C GLN A 363 -15.28 -17.69 -29.54
N VAL A 364 -15.16 -18.71 -30.39
CA VAL A 364 -14.82 -18.54 -31.80
C VAL A 364 -15.92 -19.10 -32.68
N PHE A 365 -16.33 -18.34 -33.70
CA PHE A 365 -17.26 -18.77 -34.73
C PHE A 365 -16.61 -18.68 -36.10
N ILE A 366 -16.64 -19.77 -36.87
CA ILE A 366 -16.10 -19.84 -38.21
C ILE A 366 -17.28 -19.95 -39.19
N SER A 367 -17.46 -18.90 -39.99
CA SER A 367 -18.57 -18.77 -40.96
C SER A 367 -19.95 -19.02 -40.33
N GLY A 368 -20.15 -18.47 -39.13
CA GLY A 368 -21.41 -18.57 -38.38
C GLY A 368 -21.63 -19.90 -37.65
N LYS A 369 -20.64 -20.79 -37.62
CA LYS A 369 -20.68 -22.04 -36.88
C LYS A 369 -19.72 -21.97 -35.70
N ALA A 370 -20.16 -22.44 -34.54
CA ALA A 370 -19.27 -22.56 -33.38
C ALA A 370 -18.03 -23.38 -33.77
N GLY A 371 -16.85 -22.83 -33.50
CA GLY A 371 -15.61 -23.58 -33.55
C GLY A 371 -15.56 -24.61 -32.44
N GLU A 372 -14.56 -25.49 -32.49
CA GLU A 372 -14.26 -26.34 -31.33
C GLU A 372 -13.87 -25.44 -30.15
N ALA A 373 -14.33 -25.79 -28.93
CA ALA A 373 -14.00 -25.06 -27.71
C ALA A 373 -12.49 -25.16 -27.45
N GLY A 374 -11.74 -24.13 -27.84
CA GLY A 374 -10.30 -24.06 -27.66
C GLY A 374 -9.95 -23.12 -26.51
N GLY A 375 -9.89 -23.64 -25.29
CA GLY A 375 -9.06 -23.03 -24.24
C GLY A 375 -7.61 -23.36 -24.58
N GLY A 376 -6.77 -22.35 -24.78
CA GLY A 376 -5.36 -22.57 -25.09
C GLY A 376 -4.70 -23.44 -24.02
N GLY A 377 -4.06 -24.52 -24.46
CA GLY A 377 -3.15 -25.35 -23.68
C GLY A 377 -1.77 -25.33 -24.31
#